data_AF-A0A7S0K9Z8-F1
#
_entry.id   AF-A0A7S0K9Z8-F1
#
_cell.length_a   1.000
_cell.length_b   1.000
_cell.length_c   1.000
_cell.angle_alpha   90.00
_cell.angle_beta   90.00
_cell.angle_gamma   90.00
#
_symmetry.space_group_name_H-M   'P 1'
#
loop_
_entity.id
_entity.type
_entity.pdbx_description
1 polymer ?
#
loop_
_entity_poly.entity_id
_entity_poly.type
_entity_poly.pdbx_seq_one_letter_code
_entity_poly.pdbx_strand_id
1 'polypeptide(L)'
;MSNTLIDQNEKRKIGILVVGLRGANGVTMCCGMIANRRGLEWRGPRGEHASANYNGCITQLKQRGVHGGVGFADVVPEGMLANVNDAAIGGWDVRPGGM
;
A
#
# COMPACT_ATOMS: atom_id res chain seq x y z
N MET A 1 -12.37 9.40 34.15
CA MET A 1 -12.66 8.63 32.92
C MET A 1 -11.43 8.77 32.04
N SER A 2 -10.62 7.70 31.92
CA SER A 2 -9.40 7.72 31.12
C SER A 2 -9.80 7.73 29.66
N ASN A 3 -9.59 8.85 28.97
CA ASN A 3 -9.57 8.86 27.51
C ASN A 3 -8.35 8.03 27.12
N THR A 4 -8.59 6.80 26.66
CA THR A 4 -7.59 6.00 25.96
C THR A 4 -7.23 6.75 24.68
N LEU A 5 -6.30 7.69 24.79
CA LEU A 5 -5.65 8.30 23.65
C LEU A 5 -4.92 7.14 22.97
N ILE A 6 -5.50 6.65 21.86
CA ILE A 6 -4.77 5.78 20.94
C ILE A 6 -3.44 6.47 20.71
N ASP A 7 -2.35 5.82 21.09
CA ASP A 7 -1.01 6.37 20.91
C ASP A 7 -0.85 6.73 19.43
N GLN A 8 -0.85 8.04 19.14
CA GLN A 8 -0.77 8.55 17.78
C GLN A 8 0.61 8.29 17.18
N ASN A 9 1.59 7.90 18.00
CA ASN A 9 2.95 7.56 17.59
C ASN A 9 3.16 6.07 17.28
N GLU A 10 2.19 5.20 17.59
CA GLU A 10 2.35 3.77 17.33
C GLU A 10 2.01 3.45 15.86
N LYS A 11 2.99 2.89 15.12
CA LYS A 11 2.75 2.38 13.76
C LYS A 11 1.65 1.33 13.78
N ARG A 12 0.51 1.65 13.20
CA ARG A 12 -0.65 0.76 13.13
C ARG A 12 -0.34 -0.45 12.26
N LYS A 13 -0.11 -1.59 12.90
CA LYS A 13 0.01 -2.89 12.22
C LYS A 13 -1.38 -3.35 11.79
N ILE A 14 -1.53 -3.68 10.51
CA ILE A 14 -2.80 -4.14 9.95
C ILE A 14 -2.64 -5.50 9.28
N GLY A 15 -3.67 -6.34 9.40
CA GLY A 15 -3.81 -7.57 8.64
C GLY A 15 -4.82 -7.38 7.51
N ILE A 16 -4.47 -7.78 6.29
CA ILE A 16 -5.36 -7.78 5.12
C ILE A 16 -5.55 -9.23 4.68
N LEU A 17 -6.80 -9.69 4.70
CA LEU A 17 -7.19 -11.01 4.21
C LEU A 17 -8.00 -10.86 2.92
N VAL A 18 -7.45 -11.38 1.82
CA VAL A 18 -8.05 -11.25 0.48
C VAL A 18 -8.69 -12.56 0.03
N VAL A 19 -9.95 -12.49 -0.37
CA VAL A 19 -10.60 -13.56 -1.14
C VAL A 19 -10.25 -13.38 -2.61
N GLY A 20 -9.65 -14.40 -3.24
CA GLY A 20 -9.06 -14.29 -4.58
C GLY A 20 -7.62 -13.78 -4.57
N LEU A 21 -6.83 -14.15 -3.55
CA LEU A 21 -5.44 -13.68 -3.35
C LEU A 21 -4.54 -14.00 -4.56
N ARG A 22 -4.74 -15.13 -5.24
CA ARG A 22 -3.93 -15.52 -6.41
C ARG A 22 -4.46 -14.88 -7.71
N GLY A 23 -5.54 -14.11 -7.66
CA GLY A 23 -6.08 -13.38 -8.80
C GLY A 23 -5.15 -12.24 -9.23
N ALA A 24 -5.40 -11.65 -10.41
CA ALA A 24 -4.58 -10.56 -10.93
C ALA A 24 -4.41 -9.41 -9.91
N ASN A 25 -5.51 -8.98 -9.28
CA ASN A 25 -5.49 -7.91 -8.28
C ASN A 25 -4.76 -8.33 -6.99
N GLY A 26 -5.00 -9.54 -6.49
CA GLY A 26 -4.37 -10.02 -5.25
C GLY A 26 -2.85 -10.17 -5.39
N VAL A 27 -2.39 -10.75 -6.50
CA VAL A 27 -0.97 -10.87 -6.80
C VAL A 27 -0.36 -9.50 -7.07
N THR A 28 -1.03 -8.61 -7.81
CA THR A 28 -0.53 -7.23 -8.07
C THR A 28 -0.38 -6.45 -6.77
N MET A 29 -1.33 -6.54 -5.85
CA MET A 29 -1.25 -5.90 -4.54
C MET A 29 -0.07 -6.45 -3.72
N CYS A 30 0.11 -7.77 -3.67
CA CYS A 30 1.22 -8.38 -2.95
C CYS A 30 2.58 -8.01 -3.56
N CYS A 31 2.73 -8.13 -4.87
CA CYS A 31 3.94 -7.77 -5.60
C CYS A 31 4.26 -6.28 -5.46
N GLY A 32 3.25 -5.41 -5.59
CA GLY A 32 3.40 -3.97 -5.40
C GLY A 32 3.88 -3.62 -3.99
N MET A 33 3.31 -4.24 -2.95
CA MET A 33 3.78 -4.07 -1.58
C MET A 33 5.21 -4.56 -1.39
N ILE A 34 5.54 -5.76 -1.86
CA ILE A 34 6.89 -6.33 -1.74
C ILE A 34 7.91 -5.47 -2.49
N ALA A 35 7.58 -4.99 -3.68
CA ALA A 35 8.44 -4.15 -4.49
C ALA A 35 8.72 -2.80 -3.80
N ASN A 36 7.68 -2.15 -3.26
CA ASN A 36 7.83 -0.89 -2.51
C ASN A 36 8.62 -1.11 -1.21
N ARG A 37 8.34 -2.17 -0.44
CA ARG A 37 9.06 -2.50 0.80
C ARG A 37 10.55 -2.77 0.56
N ARG A 38 10.91 -3.34 -0.59
CA ARG A 38 12.29 -3.64 -0.97
C ARG A 38 12.98 -2.52 -1.77
N GLY A 39 12.27 -1.43 -2.09
CA GLY A 39 12.81 -0.37 -2.94
C GLY A 39 13.25 -0.88 -4.31
N LEU A 40 12.47 -1.76 -4.94
CA LEU A 40 12.84 -2.34 -6.23
C LEU A 40 12.82 -1.28 -7.33
N GLU A 41 13.81 -1.37 -8.21
CA GLU A 41 13.98 -0.54 -9.38
C GLU A 41 14.24 -1.42 -10.60
N TRP A 42 13.80 -0.97 -11.78
CA TRP A 42 13.97 -1.72 -13.02
C TRP A 42 14.10 -0.78 -14.22
N ARG A 43 14.62 -1.34 -15.32
CA ARG A 43 14.58 -0.68 -16.63
C ARG A 43 13.27 -1.03 -17.33
N GLY A 44 12.51 -0.02 -17.70
CA GLY A 44 11.31 -0.17 -18.49
C GLY A 44 11.62 -0.49 -19.95
N PRO A 45 10.58 -0.84 -20.73
CA PRO A 45 10.72 -1.32 -22.11
C PRO A 45 11.31 -0.29 -23.08
N ARG A 46 11.32 1.01 -22.74
CA ARG A 46 11.92 2.09 -23.55
C ARG A 46 13.23 2.60 -22.94
N GLY A 47 13.82 1.85 -22.01
CA GLY A 47 15.06 2.21 -21.32
C GLY A 47 14.88 3.20 -20.17
N GLU A 48 13.63 3.54 -19.81
CA GLU A 48 13.33 4.38 -18.67
C GLU A 48 13.73 3.70 -17.36
N HIS A 49 14.26 4.48 -16.42
CA HIS A 49 14.46 4.00 -15.07
C HIS A 49 13.15 4.13 -14.30
N ALA A 50 12.64 3.02 -13.75
CA ALA A 50 11.43 2.99 -12.97
C ALA A 50 11.71 2.45 -11.57
N SER A 51 11.02 2.98 -10.57
CA SER A 51 11.05 2.51 -9.19
C SER A 51 9.66 2.15 -8.71
N ALA A 52 9.58 1.20 -7.77
CA ALA A 52 8.33 0.83 -7.13
C ALA A 52 7.69 2.06 -6.47
N ASN A 53 6.39 2.22 -6.67
CA ASN A 53 5.63 3.34 -6.12
C ASN A 53 4.16 2.93 -5.88
N TYR A 54 3.40 3.81 -5.24
CA TYR A 54 1.96 3.69 -5.03
C TYR A 54 1.16 4.68 -5.87
N ASN A 55 1.63 4.99 -7.09
CA ASN A 55 0.86 5.85 -7.98
C ASN A 55 -0.52 5.23 -8.25
N GLY A 56 -1.56 6.07 -8.20
CA GLY A 56 -2.96 5.64 -8.26
C GLY A 56 -3.61 5.37 -6.90
N CYS A 57 -2.86 5.32 -5.80
CA CYS A 57 -3.42 5.20 -4.46
C CYS A 57 -3.61 6.58 -3.81
N ILE A 58 -4.85 7.06 -3.73
CA ILE A 58 -5.17 8.40 -3.22
C ILE A 58 -4.67 8.65 -1.78
N THR A 59 -4.59 7.61 -0.95
CA THR A 59 -4.10 7.73 0.44
C THR A 59 -2.57 7.80 0.53
N GLN A 60 -1.86 7.43 -0.53
CA GLN A 60 -0.38 7.44 -0.59
C GLN A 60 0.15 8.59 -1.47
N LEU A 61 -0.73 9.26 -2.20
CA LEU A 61 -0.40 10.44 -3.01
C LEU A 61 -0.56 11.72 -2.21
N LYS A 62 0.35 12.68 -2.44
CA LYS A 62 0.22 14.06 -1.97
C LYS A 62 -0.76 14.83 -2.84
N GLN A 63 -1.38 15.87 -2.30
CA GLN A 63 -2.18 16.80 -3.09
C GLN A 63 -1.34 17.48 -4.18
N ARG A 64 -1.95 17.72 -5.36
CA ARG A 64 -1.31 18.46 -6.45
C ARG A 64 -1.93 19.86 -6.64
N GLY A 65 -2.09 20.58 -5.54
CA GLY A 65 -2.61 21.96 -5.52
C GLY A 65 -4.11 22.07 -5.80
N VAL A 66 -4.61 23.31 -5.92
CA VAL A 66 -6.06 23.63 -5.98
C VAL A 66 -6.78 23.01 -7.20
N HIS A 67 -6.06 22.72 -8.27
CA HIS A 67 -6.62 22.18 -9.53
C HIS A 67 -6.10 20.79 -9.91
N GLY A 68 -5.30 20.14 -9.06
CA GLY A 68 -4.65 18.88 -9.38
C GLY A 68 -4.89 17.81 -8.32
N GLY A 69 -5.55 16.72 -8.73
CA GLY A 69 -5.55 15.39 -8.10
C GLY A 69 -5.89 15.26 -6.61
N VAL A 70 -6.84 14.39 -6.28
CA VAL A 70 -7.16 14.08 -4.88
C VAL A 70 -6.09 13.16 -4.29
N GLY A 71 -5.23 13.71 -3.43
CA GLY A 71 -4.27 12.98 -2.59
C GLY A 71 -4.51 13.31 -1.12
N PHE A 72 -4.19 12.37 -0.22
CA PHE A 72 -4.44 12.52 1.22
C PHE A 72 -3.19 12.33 2.09
N ALA A 73 -2.05 11.95 1.51
CA ALA A 73 -0.85 11.61 2.27
C ALA A 73 -0.28 12.77 3.10
N ASP A 74 -0.54 14.01 2.69
CA ASP A 74 -0.12 15.26 3.33
C ASP A 74 -1.25 16.00 4.04
N VAL A 75 -2.49 15.53 3.89
CA VAL A 75 -3.69 16.13 4.51
C VAL A 75 -4.00 15.47 5.86
N VAL A 76 -3.75 14.17 5.95
CA VAL A 76 -4.02 13.39 7.15
C VAL A 76 -2.78 13.39 8.04
N PRO A 77 -2.90 13.69 9.36
CA PRO A 77 -1.77 13.67 10.26
C PRO A 77 -0.99 12.34 10.19
N GLU A 78 0.32 12.43 10.37
CA GLU A 78 1.18 11.25 10.40
C GLU A 78 0.70 10.26 11.49
N GLY A 79 0.74 8.96 11.17
CA GLY A 79 0.24 7.90 12.08
C GLY A 79 -1.28 7.70 12.09
N MET A 80 -2.08 8.60 11.49
CA MET A 80 -3.53 8.39 11.40
C MET A 80 -3.95 7.41 10.30
N LEU A 81 -3.16 7.26 9.24
CA LEU A 81 -3.34 6.21 8.24
C LEU A 81 -2.30 5.12 8.42
N ALA A 82 -2.72 3.86 8.31
CA ALA A 82 -1.78 2.74 8.27
C ALA A 82 -0.97 2.78 6.98
N ASN A 83 0.31 2.41 7.06
CA ASN A 83 1.14 2.23 5.88
C ASN A 83 0.97 0.81 5.35
N VAL A 84 0.66 0.67 4.05
CA VAL A 84 0.52 -0.65 3.41
C VAL A 84 1.83 -1.46 3.46
N ASN A 85 3.00 -0.81 3.49
CA ASN A 85 4.28 -1.49 3.69
C ASN A 85 4.41 -2.12 5.09
N ASP A 86 3.59 -1.73 6.06
CA ASP A 86 3.56 -2.33 7.41
C ASP A 86 2.45 -3.41 7.54
N ALA A 87 1.69 -3.67 6.47
CA ALA A 87 0.63 -4.66 6.47
C ALA A 87 1.16 -6.11 6.37
N ALA A 88 0.46 -7.02 7.05
CA ALA A 88 0.54 -8.45 6.78
C ALA A 88 -0.59 -8.84 5.82
N ILE A 89 -0.26 -9.47 4.69
CA ILE A 89 -1.23 -9.86 3.67
C ILE A 89 -1.33 -11.39 3.61
N GLY A 90 -2.55 -11.91 3.67
CA GLY A 90 -2.88 -13.31 3.47
C GLY A 90 -4.24 -13.44 2.78
N GLY A 91 -4.78 -14.67 2.73
CA GLY A 91 -6.10 -14.88 2.14
C GLY A 91 -6.30 -16.26 1.53
N TRP A 92 -7.30 -16.35 0.67
CA TRP A 92 -7.75 -17.59 0.03
C TRP A 92 -7.90 -17.40 -1.47
N ASP A 93 -7.88 -18.50 -2.21
CA ASP A 93 -8.26 -18.54 -3.62
C ASP A 93 -8.97 -19.87 -3.88
N VAL A 94 -9.95 -19.89 -4.79
CA VAL A 94 -10.71 -21.10 -5.12
C VAL A 94 -9.90 -22.09 -5.95
N ARG A 95 -8.83 -21.62 -6.60
CA ARG A 95 -7.96 -22.50 -7.37
C ARG A 95 -7.09 -23.34 -6.43
N PRO A 96 -7.02 -24.67 -6.64
CA PRO A 96 -6.15 -25.54 -5.86
C PRO A 96 -4.70 -25.02 -5.86
N GLY A 97 -4.04 -25.06 -4.71
CA GLY A 97 -2.68 -24.54 -4.51
C GLY A 97 -1.65 -25.39 -5.25
N GLY A 98 -0.80 -24.72 -6.03
CA GLY A 98 0.39 -25.28 -6.65
C GLY A 98 1.41 -24.16 -6.85
N MET A 99 2.65 -24.42 -6.41
CA MET A 99 3.83 -24.00 -7.16
C MET A 99 3.85 -24.76 -8.48
#